data_AF-A0AAV5UXX4-F1
#
_entry.id   AF-A0AAV5UXX4-F1
#
_cell.length_a   1.000
_cell.length_b   1.000
_cell.length_c   1.000
_cell.angle_alpha   90.00
_cell.angle_beta   90.00
_cell.angle_gamma   90.00
#
_symmetry.space_group_name_H-M   'P 1'
#
loop_
_entity.id
_entity.type
_entity.pdbx_description
1 polymer ?
#
loop_
_entity_poly.entity_id
_entity_poly.type
_entity_poly.pdbx_seq_one_letter_code
_entity_poly.pdbx_strand_id
1 'polypeptide(L)'
;AIAPKSTISVSSTCLYGWMFSDFGVKQALSYRPGLLTSNLNVHSMLSRLQNILREMFDRATFGYSRAELNRVLRGRFGDDYPSIENQLSQVAYVFTNSEPLIESAAPTTSRVIDIPVGMKAPKPHDE
;
A
#
# COMPACT_ATOMS: atom_id res chain seq x y z
N ALA A 1 -26.17 -8.23 -0.16
CA ALA A 1 -24.79 -7.84 -0.52
C ALA A 1 -24.23 -8.86 -1.51
N ILE A 2 -23.45 -8.42 -2.50
CA ILE A 2 -22.75 -9.36 -3.38
C ILE A 2 -21.71 -10.08 -2.50
N ALA A 3 -21.80 -11.41 -2.41
CA ALA A 3 -20.90 -12.25 -1.62
C ALA A 3 -19.97 -13.00 -2.57
N PRO A 4 -18.95 -12.32 -3.15
CA PRO A 4 -18.05 -12.98 -4.07
C PRO A 4 -17.27 -14.08 -3.35
N LYS A 5 -17.01 -15.20 -4.04
CA LYS A 5 -16.15 -16.27 -3.49
C LYS A 5 -14.71 -15.81 -3.29
N SER A 6 -14.25 -14.86 -4.11
CA SER A 6 -12.93 -14.26 -4.04
C SER A 6 -12.96 -12.88 -4.69
N THR A 7 -12.15 -11.96 -4.17
CA THR A 7 -11.97 -10.61 -4.70
C THR A 7 -10.51 -10.43 -5.11
N ILE A 8 -10.31 -9.88 -6.30
CA ILE A 8 -9.01 -9.45 -6.82
C ILE A 8 -9.03 -7.93 -6.85
N SER A 9 -8.00 -7.31 -6.28
CA SER A 9 -7.81 -5.86 -6.33
C SER A 9 -6.79 -5.50 -7.40
N VAL A 10 -6.97 -4.35 -8.03
CA VAL A 10 -6.04 -3.81 -9.02
C VAL A 10 -5.78 -2.34 -8.67
N SER A 11 -4.51 -1.95 -8.67
CA SER A 11 -4.07 -0.59 -8.45
C SER A 11 -3.24 -0.13 -9.66
N SER A 12 -3.57 1.06 -10.18
CA SER A 12 -2.81 1.72 -11.23
C SER A 12 -1.47 2.30 -10.74
N THR A 13 -1.23 2.24 -9.42
CA THR A 13 0.01 2.68 -8.77
C THR A 13 0.54 1.58 -7.86
N CYS A 14 1.72 1.80 -7.29
CA CYS A 14 2.28 0.98 -6.24
C CYS A 14 1.45 0.98 -4.96
N LEU A 15 1.76 0.02 -4.09
CA LEU A 15 1.16 -0.04 -2.77
C LEU A 15 1.86 0.95 -1.83
N TYR A 16 1.10 1.87 -1.26
CA TYR A 16 1.63 2.83 -0.27
C TYR A 16 1.77 2.20 1.12
N GLY A 17 2.71 2.73 1.92
CA GLY A 17 3.00 2.24 3.27
C GLY A 17 1.78 2.14 4.18
N TRP A 18 0.92 3.16 4.15
CA TRP A 18 -0.32 3.20 4.94
C TRP A 18 -1.35 2.12 4.54
N MET A 19 -1.22 1.53 3.34
CA MET A 19 -2.09 0.45 2.84
C MET A 19 -1.57 -0.94 3.24
N PHE A 20 -0.36 -1.06 3.81
CA PHE A 20 0.25 -2.37 4.04
C PHE A 20 -0.52 -3.25 5.01
N SER A 21 -1.13 -2.67 6.04
CA SER A 21 -1.98 -3.42 6.98
C SER A 21 -3.19 -4.03 6.28
N ASP A 22 -3.75 -3.35 5.27
CA ASP A 22 -4.94 -3.82 4.53
C ASP A 22 -4.65 -5.12 3.77
N PHE A 23 -3.42 -5.27 3.25
CA PHE A 23 -3.01 -6.42 2.42
C PHE A 23 -2.09 -7.41 3.15
N GLY A 24 -1.85 -7.21 4.46
CA GLY A 24 -0.96 -8.07 5.25
C GLY A 24 0.52 -7.94 4.90
N VAL A 25 0.93 -6.82 4.30
CA VAL A 25 2.35 -6.50 4.07
C VAL A 25 2.95 -6.00 5.39
N LYS A 26 4.13 -6.51 5.74
CA LYS A 26 4.83 -6.03 6.95
C LYS A 26 5.45 -4.67 6.69
N GLN A 27 5.28 -3.77 7.63
CA GLN A 27 5.90 -2.46 7.56
C GLN A 27 7.33 -2.49 8.10
N ALA A 28 8.25 -1.85 7.37
CA ALA A 28 9.67 -1.87 7.65
C ALA A 28 10.25 -0.45 7.80
N LEU A 29 9.69 0.33 8.72
CA LEU A 29 10.01 1.77 8.89
C LEU A 29 11.50 2.06 9.16
N SER A 30 12.28 1.07 9.58
CA SER A 30 13.71 1.21 9.86
C SER A 30 14.59 1.28 8.61
N TYR A 31 14.15 0.74 7.48
CA TYR A 31 14.93 0.69 6.23
C TYR A 31 14.12 1.00 4.97
N ARG A 32 12.78 0.89 5.01
CA ARG A 32 11.91 1.24 3.89
C ARG A 32 11.48 2.71 3.99
N PRO A 33 11.77 3.55 3.01
CA PRO A 33 11.33 4.95 2.99
C PRO A 33 9.80 5.08 2.95
N GLY A 34 9.25 6.03 3.71
CA GLY A 34 7.83 6.42 3.66
C GLY A 34 7.53 7.35 2.49
N LEU A 35 6.23 7.59 2.22
CA LEU A 35 5.72 8.29 1.02
C LEU A 35 6.25 9.73 0.85
N LEU A 36 6.60 10.40 1.96
CA LEU A 36 7.03 11.80 1.99
C LEU A 36 8.53 11.98 2.26
N THR A 37 9.37 11.02 1.88
CA THR A 37 10.82 11.16 2.02
C THR A 37 11.49 11.71 0.76
N SER A 38 12.49 12.56 0.94
CA SER A 38 13.35 13.07 -0.13
C SER A 38 14.52 12.13 -0.45
N ASN A 39 14.79 11.15 0.41
CA ASN A 39 15.90 10.19 0.25
C ASN A 39 15.37 8.77 0.40
N LEU A 40 15.68 7.92 -0.58
CA LEU A 40 15.29 6.51 -0.57
C LEU A 40 16.15 5.66 0.38
N ASN A 41 17.33 6.16 0.79
CA ASN A 41 18.21 5.47 1.72
C ASN A 41 17.95 5.92 3.17
N VAL A 42 17.39 5.04 4.00
CA VAL A 42 17.20 5.27 5.43
C VAL A 42 18.43 4.79 6.21
N HIS A 43 19.43 5.66 6.36
CA HIS A 43 20.74 5.27 6.92
C HIS A 43 20.97 5.69 8.38
N SER A 44 20.33 6.76 8.88
CA SER A 44 20.57 7.29 10.24
C SER A 44 19.41 7.04 11.20
N MET A 45 19.68 7.07 12.52
CA MET A 45 18.63 6.98 13.55
C MET A 45 17.63 8.13 13.45
N LEU A 46 18.09 9.33 13.11
CA LEU A 46 17.22 10.48 12.88
C LEU A 46 16.32 10.26 11.66
N SER A 47 16.86 9.72 10.56
CA SER A 47 16.08 9.38 9.37
C SER A 47 15.00 8.35 9.70
N ARG A 48 15.31 7.35 10.52
CA ARG A 48 14.34 6.34 10.99
C ARG A 48 13.24 6.95 11.85
N LEU A 49 13.60 7.83 12.79
CA LEU A 49 12.62 8.54 13.61
C LEU A 49 11.71 9.43 12.76
N GLN A 50 12.28 10.18 11.81
CA GLN A 50 11.51 10.97 10.85
C GLN A 50 10.56 10.10 10.03
N ASN A 51 10.99 8.90 9.64
CA ASN A 51 10.16 7.96 8.91
C ASN A 51 8.95 7.48 9.73
N ILE A 52 9.14 7.23 11.03
CA ILE A 52 8.04 6.90 11.95
C ILE A 52 7.06 8.07 12.10
N LEU A 53 7.57 9.30 12.29
CA LEU A 53 6.72 10.49 12.40
C LEU A 53 5.90 10.73 11.12
N ARG A 54 6.53 10.57 9.95
CA ARG A 54 5.86 10.69 8.64
C ARG A 54 4.81 9.62 8.44
N GLU A 55 5.11 8.36 8.78
CA GLU A 55 4.12 7.29 8.71
C GLU A 55 2.90 7.55 9.59
N MET A 56 3.11 8.06 10.81
CA MET A 56 1.99 8.44 11.69
C MET A 56 1.15 9.56 11.09
N PHE A 57 1.80 10.56 10.49
CA PHE A 57 1.11 11.64 9.77
C PHE A 57 0.30 11.09 8.58
N ASP A 58 0.91 10.26 7.73
CA ASP A 58 0.26 9.64 6.58
C ASP A 58 -0.98 8.83 7.03
N ARG A 59 -0.83 7.98 8.05
CA ARG A 59 -1.94 7.21 8.62
C ARG A 59 -3.06 8.09 9.15
N ALA A 60 -2.75 9.21 9.80
CA ALA A 60 -3.77 10.13 10.30
C ALA A 60 -4.53 10.79 9.15
N THR A 61 -3.81 11.29 8.13
CA THR A 61 -4.40 11.98 6.97
C THR A 61 -5.27 11.03 6.14
N PHE A 62 -4.77 9.85 5.79
CA PHE A 62 -5.53 8.88 5.00
C PHE A 62 -6.59 8.15 5.83
N GLY A 63 -6.37 7.97 7.13
CA GLY A 63 -7.32 7.36 8.06
C GLY A 63 -8.62 8.14 8.17
N TYR A 64 -8.56 9.48 8.20
CA TYR A 64 -9.75 10.33 8.21
C TYR A 64 -10.64 10.11 6.97
N SER A 65 -10.02 10.12 5.78
CA SER A 65 -10.74 9.90 4.51
C SER A 65 -11.43 8.53 4.48
N ARG A 66 -10.78 7.49 5.02
CA ARG A 66 -11.36 6.14 5.13
C ARG A 66 -12.50 6.07 6.14
N ALA A 67 -12.40 6.77 7.27
CA ALA A 67 -13.46 6.83 8.26
C ALA A 67 -14.74 7.46 7.68
N GLU A 68 -14.61 8.57 6.94
CA GLU A 68 -15.74 9.20 6.25
C GLU A 68 -16.33 8.31 5.16
N LEU A 69 -15.49 7.65 4.36
CA LEU A 69 -15.99 6.73 3.34
C LEU A 69 -16.76 5.55 3.96
N ASN A 70 -16.26 4.96 5.05
CA ASN A 70 -16.99 3.94 5.80
C ASN A 70 -18.33 4.46 6.32
N ARG A 71 -18.38 5.70 6.84
CA ARG A 71 -19.60 6.34 7.32
C ARG A 71 -20.63 6.52 6.20
N VAL A 72 -20.19 7.03 5.04
CA VAL A 72 -21.06 7.23 3.88
C VAL A 72 -21.58 5.90 3.32
N LEU A 73 -20.72 4.88 3.23
CA LEU A 73 -21.10 3.55 2.75
C LEU A 73 -22.12 2.89 3.67
N ARG A 74 -21.92 2.93 4.98
CA ARG A 74 -22.90 2.42 5.96
C ARG A 74 -24.21 3.20 5.93
N GLY A 75 -24.15 4.53 5.83
CA GLY A 75 -25.36 5.35 5.71
C GLY A 75 -26.19 5.04 4.45
N ARG A 76 -25.56 4.56 3.37
CA ARG A 76 -26.24 4.21 2.12
C ARG A 76 -26.69 2.75 2.03
N PHE A 77 -25.91 1.82 2.55
CA PHE A 77 -26.11 0.38 2.36
C PHE A 77 -26.52 -0.36 3.65
N GLY A 78 -26.60 0.34 4.78
CA GLY A 78 -26.92 -0.18 6.10
C GLY A 78 -25.71 -0.26 7.03
N ASP A 79 -25.96 -0.23 8.34
CA ASP A 79 -24.90 -0.25 9.36
C ASP A 79 -24.05 -1.53 9.34
N ASP A 80 -24.62 -2.63 8.87
CA ASP A 80 -23.94 -3.92 8.67
C ASP A 80 -22.95 -3.92 7.49
N TYR A 81 -22.85 -2.84 6.72
CA TYR A 81 -21.92 -2.77 5.61
C TYR A 81 -20.46 -2.85 6.10
N PRO A 82 -19.64 -3.76 5.54
CA PRO A 82 -18.27 -3.99 5.99
C PRO A 82 -17.40 -2.77 5.74
N SER A 83 -16.45 -2.52 6.64
CA SER A 83 -15.46 -1.45 6.45
C SER A 83 -14.54 -1.77 5.28
N ILE A 84 -13.94 -0.74 4.69
CA ILE A 84 -12.96 -0.88 3.61
C ILE A 84 -11.80 -1.80 4.03
N GLU A 85 -11.33 -1.68 5.26
CA GLU A 85 -10.25 -2.53 5.79
C GLU A 85 -10.65 -4.00 5.85
N ASN A 86 -11.89 -4.30 6.28
CA ASN A 86 -12.42 -5.66 6.25
C ASN A 86 -12.53 -6.19 4.82
N GLN A 87 -12.97 -5.36 3.87
CA GLN A 87 -13.06 -5.74 2.46
C GLN A 87 -11.68 -6.03 1.85
N LEU A 88 -10.69 -5.17 2.12
CA LEU A 88 -9.35 -5.31 1.57
C LEU A 88 -8.57 -6.49 2.19
N SER A 89 -8.78 -6.79 3.48
CA SER A 89 -8.14 -7.94 4.13
C SER A 89 -8.55 -9.30 3.54
N GLN A 90 -9.72 -9.35 2.90
CA GLN A 90 -10.27 -10.54 2.23
C GLN A 90 -9.85 -10.67 0.76
N VAL A 91 -9.07 -9.73 0.23
CA VAL A 91 -8.55 -9.80 -1.14
C VAL A 91 -7.53 -10.93 -1.26
N ALA A 92 -7.69 -11.76 -2.31
CA ALA A 92 -6.79 -12.87 -2.59
C ALA A 92 -5.47 -12.40 -3.20
N TYR A 93 -5.57 -11.51 -4.19
CA TYR A 93 -4.44 -10.91 -4.89
C TYR A 93 -4.67 -9.42 -5.14
N VAL A 94 -3.61 -8.64 -5.03
CA VAL A 94 -3.57 -7.24 -5.44
C VAL A 94 -2.53 -7.09 -6.54
N PHE A 95 -2.98 -6.65 -7.71
CA PHE A 95 -2.10 -6.33 -8.82
C PHE A 95 -1.73 -4.84 -8.77
N THR A 96 -0.43 -4.56 -8.74
CA THR A 96 0.11 -3.20 -8.61
C THR A 96 0.94 -2.85 -9.83
N ASN A 97 0.76 -1.64 -10.33
CA ASN A 97 1.67 -1.09 -11.34
C ASN A 97 2.89 -0.52 -10.62
N SER A 98 3.86 -1.39 -10.33
CA SER A 98 5.09 -1.04 -9.62
C SER A 98 6.25 -0.78 -10.60
N GLU A 99 7.06 0.23 -10.28
CA GLU A 99 8.26 0.65 -11.01
C GLU A 99 9.52 0.48 -10.12
N PRO A 100 10.39 -0.51 -10.42
CA PRO A 100 11.59 -0.78 -9.64
C PRO A 100 12.57 0.40 -9.51
N LEU A 101 12.57 1.34 -10.45
CA LEU A 101 13.47 2.50 -10.43
C LEU A 101 13.02 3.63 -9.49
N ILE A 102 11.71 3.74 -9.23
CA ILE A 102 11.12 4.80 -8.42
C ILE A 102 10.77 4.27 -7.02
N GLU A 103 10.54 2.96 -6.92
CA GLU A 103 10.13 2.33 -5.69
C GLU A 103 11.29 1.70 -4.92
N SER A 104 11.24 1.87 -3.61
CA SER A 104 12.19 1.17 -2.75
C SER A 104 11.93 -0.34 -2.80
N ALA A 105 12.96 -1.09 -3.20
CA ALA A 105 12.98 -2.53 -3.03
C ALA A 105 12.78 -2.87 -1.54
N ALA A 106 11.68 -3.53 -1.22
CA ALA A 106 11.37 -3.98 0.12
C ALA A 106 10.56 -5.27 0.06
N PRO A 107 10.68 -6.16 1.07
CA PRO A 107 9.88 -7.38 1.11
C PRO A 107 8.38 -7.07 1.07
N THR A 108 7.67 -7.80 0.22
CA THR A 108 6.20 -7.78 0.14
C THR A 108 5.63 -9.17 0.46
N THR A 109 4.31 -9.33 0.39
CA THR A 109 3.64 -10.62 0.55
C THR A 109 3.37 -11.26 -0.82
N SER A 110 3.22 -12.58 -0.88
CA SER A 110 2.90 -13.32 -2.12
C SER A 110 1.54 -12.95 -2.73
N ARG A 111 0.71 -12.17 -2.01
CA ARG A 111 -0.55 -11.62 -2.52
C ARG A 111 -0.37 -10.37 -3.38
N VAL A 112 0.76 -9.67 -3.25
CA VAL A 112 1.05 -8.47 -4.04
C VAL A 112 1.81 -8.91 -5.30
N ILE A 113 1.22 -8.64 -6.46
CA ILE A 113 1.78 -9.00 -7.75
C ILE A 113 2.04 -7.72 -8.53
N ASP A 114 3.32 -7.42 -8.72
CA ASP A 114 3.76 -6.27 -9.49
C ASP A 114 3.71 -6.58 -10.99
N ILE A 115 2.88 -5.83 -11.72
CA ILE A 115 2.77 -5.89 -13.18
C ILE A 115 3.22 -4.54 -13.74
N PRO A 116 4.46 -4.42 -14.25
CA PRO A 116 4.94 -3.19 -14.87
C PRO A 116 4.25 -3.02 -16.24
N VAL A 117 3.19 -2.21 -16.29
CA VAL A 117 2.45 -1.97 -17.52
C VAL A 117 3.15 -0.87 -18.34
N GLY A 118 3.60 -1.22 -19.54
CA GLY A 118 4.15 -0.25 -20.51
C GLY A 118 5.68 -0.13 -20.54
N MET A 119 6.40 -0.94 -19.76
CA MET A 119 7.87 -0.96 -19.81
C MET A 119 8.43 -2.09 -20.68
N LYS A 120 9.49 -1.78 -21.42
CA LYS A 120 10.35 -2.81 -22.03
C LYS A 120 11.26 -3.37 -20.95
N ALA A 121 11.49 -4.69 -20.98
CA ALA A 121 12.49 -5.30 -20.10
C ALA A 121 13.84 -4.57 -20.25
N PRO A 122 14.53 -4.24 -19.14
CA PRO A 122 15.83 -3.58 -19.22
C PRO A 122 16.79 -4.44 -20.03
N LYS A 123 17.60 -3.80 -20.88
CA LYS A 123 18.67 -4.51 -21.59
C LYS A 123 19.67 -5.04 -20.55
N PRO A 124 20.28 -6.21 -20.78
CA PRO A 124 21.38 -6.68 -19.94
C PRO A 124 22.44 -5.57 -19.87
N HIS A 125 22.94 -5.29 -18.67
CA HIS A 125 24.11 -4.42 -18.53
C HIS A 125 25.34 -5.22 -18.98
N ASP A 126 26.11 -4.67 -19.89
CA ASP A 126 27.48 -5.12 -20.12
C ASP A 126 28.28 -4.77 -18.85
N GLU A 127 28.93 -5.76 -18.24
CA GLU A 127 29.78 -5.60 -17.05
C GLU A 127 30.96 -4.65 -17.27
#